data_AF-A0AAT9HRA7-F1
#
_entry.id   AF-A0AAT9HRA7-F1
#
_cell.length_a   1.000
_cell.length_b   1.000
_cell.length_c   1.000
_cell.angle_alpha   90.00
_cell.angle_beta   90.00
_cell.angle_gamma   90.00
#
_symmetry.space_group_name_H-M   'P 1'
#
loop_
_entity.id
_entity.type
_entity.pdbx_description
1 polymer ?
#
loop_
_entity_poly.entity_id
_entity_poly.type
_entity_poly.pdbx_seq_one_letter_code
_entity_poly.pdbx_strand_id
1 'polypeptide(L)'
;MLGFDHVEIGTVTGEPQPGNPKKRLFRLTADRALINRMGFNNEGSLAVAARLASRTPVFRTVVGVNIGKTKAVPEDEAVADYVKSAERLAPYADYLVVNVSSPNTPGLRSLQAVDQLRPLLTAVREAADRTVPARRVPLLVKIALDLADEDIDAVADLAVDLGLDGIIATNTTIAREGLGLTSAPAVVAETGGLSGAP
;
A
#
# COMPACT_ATOMS: atom_id res chain seq x y z
N MET A 1 26.31 -2.77 -0.30
CA MET A 1 24.98 -3.01 0.32
C MET A 1 24.48 -1.68 0.87
N LEU A 2 23.19 -1.36 0.78
CA LEU A 2 22.67 -0.02 1.14
C LEU A 2 22.28 0.17 2.62
N GLY A 3 22.31 -0.91 3.44
CA GLY A 3 22.20 -0.81 4.90
C GLY A 3 20.80 -0.85 5.51
N PHE A 4 19.77 -1.32 4.78
CA PHE A 4 18.40 -1.46 5.31
C PHE A 4 18.16 -2.83 5.96
N ASP A 5 17.56 -2.83 7.15
CA ASP A 5 17.20 -4.05 7.89
C ASP A 5 15.97 -4.78 7.31
N HIS A 6 15.08 -4.00 6.68
CA HIS A 6 13.89 -4.51 6.02
C HIS A 6 13.60 -3.76 4.72
N VAL A 7 12.85 -4.40 3.82
CA VAL A 7 12.33 -3.80 2.60
C VAL A 7 10.86 -4.17 2.44
N GLU A 8 10.01 -3.16 2.28
CA GLU A 8 8.63 -3.36 1.83
C GLU A 8 8.56 -3.27 0.30
N ILE A 9 8.27 -4.39 -0.37
CA ILE A 9 8.06 -4.41 -1.81
C ILE A 9 6.61 -4.07 -2.17
N GLY A 10 6.40 -3.60 -3.40
CA GLY A 10 5.07 -3.27 -3.93
C GLY A 10 4.85 -1.76 -4.07
N THR A 11 3.60 -1.30 -4.13
CA THR A 11 2.36 -2.08 -4.02
C THR A 11 2.15 -3.02 -5.22
N VAL A 12 1.91 -4.30 -4.92
CA VAL A 12 1.62 -5.36 -5.89
C VAL A 12 0.10 -5.53 -6.01
N THR A 13 -0.41 -5.69 -7.23
CA THR A 13 -1.84 -5.91 -7.47
C THR A 13 -2.11 -7.34 -7.93
N GLY A 14 -3.37 -7.76 -7.89
CA GLY A 14 -3.77 -9.10 -8.34
C GLY A 14 -3.32 -9.38 -9.77
N GLU A 15 -3.59 -8.41 -10.66
CA GLU A 15 -3.20 -8.43 -12.08
C GLU A 15 -2.13 -7.39 -12.42
N PRO A 16 -1.32 -7.60 -13.48
CA PRO A 16 -0.38 -6.59 -13.96
C PRO A 16 -1.08 -5.32 -14.44
N GLN A 17 -0.45 -4.16 -14.22
CA GLN A 17 -0.94 -2.89 -14.74
C GLN A 17 0.19 -1.87 -15.01
N PRO A 18 0.08 -1.04 -16.06
CA PRO A 18 1.13 -0.09 -16.45
C PRO A 18 1.20 1.16 -15.56
N GLY A 19 0.19 1.37 -14.71
CA GLY A 19 -0.06 2.59 -13.93
C GLY A 19 -0.65 3.73 -14.76
N ASN A 20 -0.65 4.95 -14.21
CA ASN A 20 -1.19 6.13 -14.88
C ASN A 20 -0.26 6.62 -16.01
N PRO A 21 -0.75 7.36 -17.02
CA PRO A 21 0.11 7.91 -18.08
C PRO A 21 1.25 8.79 -17.54
N LYS A 22 2.41 8.78 -18.23
CA LYS A 22 3.53 9.69 -17.92
C LYS A 22 3.24 11.10 -18.47
N LYS A 23 3.69 12.19 -17.85
CA LYS A 23 4.52 12.31 -16.63
C LYS A 23 3.69 12.14 -15.34
N ARG A 24 4.26 11.43 -14.35
CA ARG A 24 3.56 10.99 -13.13
C ARG A 24 4.40 11.02 -11.84
N LEU A 25 5.59 11.63 -11.89
CA LEU A 25 6.50 11.83 -10.77
C LEU A 25 7.23 13.16 -10.95
N PHE A 26 7.22 13.98 -9.91
CA PHE A 26 7.73 15.34 -9.91
C PHE A 26 8.59 15.53 -8.66
N ARG A 27 9.79 16.08 -8.80
CA ARG A 27 10.70 16.34 -7.67
C ARG A 27 10.56 17.78 -7.24
N LEU A 28 10.38 17.99 -5.94
CA LEU A 28 10.37 19.29 -5.26
C LEU A 28 11.66 19.37 -4.46
N THR A 29 12.78 19.60 -5.15
CA THR A 29 14.11 19.46 -4.55
C THR A 29 14.36 20.48 -3.45
N ALA A 30 13.81 21.70 -3.57
CA ALA A 30 13.90 22.73 -2.53
C ALA A 30 13.23 22.28 -1.23
N ASP A 31 12.13 21.54 -1.33
CA ASP A 31 11.35 21.06 -0.18
C ASP A 31 11.75 19.64 0.25
N ARG A 32 12.79 19.05 -0.36
CA ARG A 32 13.19 17.64 -0.17
C ARG A 32 11.99 16.69 -0.31
N ALA A 33 11.13 16.97 -1.28
CA ALA A 33 9.86 16.30 -1.48
C ALA A 33 9.67 15.80 -2.92
N LEU A 34 8.61 15.03 -3.12
CA LEU A 34 8.15 14.59 -4.43
C LEU A 34 6.62 14.56 -4.46
N ILE A 35 6.06 14.78 -5.64
CA ILE A 35 4.65 14.53 -5.93
C ILE A 35 4.58 13.37 -6.91
N ASN A 36 3.73 12.39 -6.65
CA ASN A 36 3.54 11.25 -7.54
C ASN A 36 2.08 10.86 -7.75
N ARG A 37 1.81 10.40 -8.97
CA ARG A 37 0.53 9.81 -9.38
C ARG A 37 0.74 8.51 -10.13
N MET A 38 1.55 7.62 -9.57
CA MET A 38 2.02 6.39 -10.22
C MET A 38 0.88 5.43 -10.59
N GLY A 39 -0.09 5.25 -9.69
CA GLY A 39 -1.26 4.36 -9.90
C GLY A 39 -0.89 2.88 -9.90
N PHE A 40 -0.09 2.43 -8.93
CA PHE A 40 0.35 1.03 -8.75
C PHE A 40 0.88 0.36 -10.03
N ASN A 41 1.80 0.97 -10.77
CA ASN A 41 2.44 0.27 -11.90
C ASN A 41 3.27 -0.93 -11.43
N ASN A 42 2.86 -2.15 -11.79
CA ASN A 42 3.53 -3.39 -11.39
C ASN A 42 3.19 -4.55 -12.34
N GLU A 43 3.93 -5.66 -12.23
CA GLU A 43 3.81 -6.83 -13.12
C GLU A 43 2.85 -7.91 -12.58
N GLY A 44 2.08 -7.59 -11.53
CA GLY A 44 1.10 -8.48 -10.94
C GLY A 44 1.70 -9.46 -9.94
N SER A 45 0.83 -9.94 -9.05
CA SER A 45 1.15 -10.87 -7.96
C SER A 45 1.84 -12.16 -8.43
N LEU A 46 1.46 -12.70 -9.59
CA LEU A 46 2.06 -13.94 -10.11
C LEU A 46 3.54 -13.76 -10.49
N ALA A 47 3.87 -12.69 -11.20
CA ALA A 47 5.26 -12.41 -11.60
C ALA A 47 6.14 -12.08 -10.37
N VAL A 48 5.59 -11.34 -9.40
CA VAL A 48 6.31 -11.03 -8.15
C VAL A 48 6.53 -12.29 -7.31
N ALA A 49 5.54 -13.18 -7.20
CA ALA A 49 5.68 -14.45 -6.49
C ALA A 49 6.82 -15.31 -7.09
N ALA A 50 6.93 -15.39 -8.42
CA ALA A 50 8.02 -16.12 -9.07
C ALA A 50 9.41 -15.55 -8.74
N ARG A 51 9.53 -14.22 -8.63
CA ARG A 51 10.80 -13.57 -8.23
C ARG A 51 11.14 -13.81 -6.77
N LEU A 52 10.15 -13.78 -5.90
CA LEU A 52 10.35 -14.06 -4.47
C LEU A 52 10.75 -15.52 -4.26
N ALA A 53 10.14 -16.46 -4.99
CA ALA A 53 10.46 -17.88 -4.93
C ALA A 53 11.90 -18.21 -5.40
N SER A 54 12.39 -17.48 -6.41
CA SER A 54 13.75 -17.64 -6.94
C SER A 54 14.81 -16.79 -6.23
N ARG A 55 14.41 -16.00 -5.22
CA ARG A 55 15.32 -15.12 -4.49
C ARG A 55 16.28 -15.93 -3.62
N THR A 56 17.58 -15.76 -3.85
CA THR A 56 18.63 -16.21 -2.92
C THR A 56 19.08 -15.03 -2.05
N PRO A 57 18.66 -14.94 -0.77
CA PRO A 57 19.08 -13.84 0.09
C PRO A 57 20.58 -13.93 0.38
N VAL A 58 21.30 -12.82 0.16
CA VAL A 58 22.73 -12.71 0.49
C VAL A 58 22.95 -12.55 2.00
N PHE A 59 21.94 -12.05 2.71
CA PHE A 59 21.86 -11.91 4.17
C PHE A 59 20.40 -11.95 4.59
N ARG A 60 20.13 -12.11 5.88
CA ARG A 60 18.75 -12.06 6.40
C ARG A 60 18.22 -10.63 6.31
N THR A 61 17.26 -10.40 5.41
CA THR A 61 16.50 -9.15 5.29
C THR A 61 15.04 -9.46 5.48
N VAL A 62 14.35 -8.70 6.33
CA VAL A 62 12.89 -8.78 6.45
C VAL A 62 12.25 -8.24 5.17
N VAL A 63 11.36 -9.01 4.57
CA VAL A 63 10.63 -8.63 3.35
C VAL A 63 9.15 -8.46 3.66
N GLY A 64 8.72 -7.21 3.71
CA GLY A 64 7.30 -6.86 3.69
C GLY A 64 6.76 -6.94 2.27
N VAL A 65 5.51 -7.39 2.12
CA VAL A 65 4.82 -7.37 0.83
C VAL A 65 3.56 -6.53 0.94
N ASN A 66 3.57 -5.38 0.25
CA ASN A 66 2.45 -4.46 0.19
C ASN A 66 1.54 -4.81 -1.00
N ILE A 67 0.27 -5.09 -0.72
CA ILE A 67 -0.74 -5.46 -1.72
C ILE A 67 -1.81 -4.38 -1.85
N GLY A 68 -2.36 -4.24 -3.05
CA GLY A 68 -3.36 -3.23 -3.39
C GLY A 68 -4.33 -3.71 -4.45
N LYS A 69 -5.43 -2.98 -4.63
CA LYS A 69 -6.43 -3.27 -5.66
C LYS A 69 -5.90 -2.98 -7.06
N THR A 70 -6.09 -3.92 -7.97
CA THR A 70 -5.95 -3.73 -9.41
C THR A 70 -6.88 -2.60 -9.87
N LYS A 71 -6.37 -1.68 -10.71
CA LYS A 71 -7.13 -0.50 -11.15
C LYS A 71 -8.42 -0.86 -11.91
N ALA A 72 -8.34 -1.87 -12.78
CA ALA A 72 -9.45 -2.29 -13.64
C ALA A 72 -10.53 -3.10 -12.91
N VAL A 73 -10.24 -3.61 -11.71
CA VAL A 73 -11.19 -4.38 -10.91
C VAL A 73 -12.18 -3.40 -10.25
N PRO A 74 -13.50 -3.63 -10.33
CA PRO A 74 -14.48 -2.78 -9.67
C PRO A 74 -14.39 -2.87 -8.14
N GLU A 75 -15.01 -1.94 -7.41
CA GLU A 75 -14.86 -1.85 -5.94
C GLU A 75 -15.49 -3.04 -5.20
N ASP A 76 -16.61 -3.57 -5.70
CA ASP A 76 -17.31 -4.75 -5.16
C ASP A 76 -16.49 -6.05 -5.31
N GLU A 77 -15.62 -6.12 -6.30
CA GLU A 77 -14.66 -7.22 -6.50
C GLU A 77 -13.30 -6.98 -5.79
N ALA A 78 -13.12 -5.85 -5.09
CA ALA A 78 -11.85 -5.50 -4.47
C ALA A 78 -11.34 -6.61 -3.53
N VAL A 79 -12.21 -7.15 -2.68
CA VAL A 79 -11.85 -8.18 -1.70
C VAL A 79 -11.23 -9.40 -2.39
N ALA A 80 -11.84 -9.88 -3.48
CA ALA A 80 -11.33 -11.03 -4.22
C ALA A 80 -9.94 -10.76 -4.84
N ASP A 81 -9.69 -9.52 -5.29
CA ASP A 81 -8.39 -9.14 -5.86
C ASP A 81 -7.27 -9.03 -4.82
N TYR A 82 -7.59 -8.54 -3.62
CA TYR A 82 -6.66 -8.57 -2.48
C TYR A 82 -6.38 -10.00 -2.03
N VAL A 83 -7.41 -10.84 -1.91
CA VAL A 83 -7.26 -12.27 -1.57
C VAL A 83 -6.35 -12.98 -2.58
N LYS A 84 -6.57 -12.77 -3.89
CA LYS A 84 -5.72 -13.31 -4.94
C LYS A 84 -4.24 -12.91 -4.75
N SER A 85 -3.98 -11.66 -4.39
CA SER A 85 -2.62 -11.19 -4.12
C SER A 85 -2.04 -11.82 -2.86
N ALA A 86 -2.83 -11.91 -1.79
CA ALA A 86 -2.42 -12.52 -0.52
C ALA A 86 -2.07 -14.01 -0.70
N GLU A 87 -2.91 -14.81 -1.35
CA GLU A 87 -2.66 -16.24 -1.57
C GLU A 87 -1.38 -16.50 -2.39
N ARG A 88 -1.04 -15.60 -3.32
CA ARG A 88 0.17 -15.73 -4.14
C ARG A 88 1.44 -15.28 -3.43
N LEU A 89 1.33 -14.34 -2.49
CA LEU A 89 2.48 -13.61 -1.94
C LEU A 89 2.77 -13.91 -0.46
N ALA A 90 1.77 -14.32 0.32
CA ALA A 90 1.90 -14.66 1.74
C ALA A 90 3.03 -15.67 2.05
N PRO A 91 3.24 -16.75 1.25
CA PRO A 91 4.31 -17.71 1.53
C PRO A 91 5.70 -17.08 1.62
N TYR A 92 5.91 -15.97 0.91
CA TYR A 92 7.22 -15.31 0.77
C TYR A 92 7.36 -14.05 1.62
N ALA A 93 6.29 -13.62 2.29
CA ALA A 93 6.25 -12.39 3.05
C ALA A 93 6.61 -12.63 4.52
N ASP A 94 7.54 -11.83 5.06
CA ASP A 94 7.77 -11.75 6.50
C ASP A 94 6.64 -10.96 7.18
N TYR A 95 6.01 -10.04 6.47
CA TYR A 95 4.72 -9.43 6.82
C TYR A 95 3.97 -8.99 5.56
N LEU A 96 2.64 -8.95 5.63
CA LEU A 96 1.75 -8.45 4.58
C LEU A 96 1.18 -7.09 4.96
N VAL A 97 0.98 -6.23 3.96
CA VAL A 97 0.35 -4.92 4.13
C VAL A 97 -0.82 -4.76 3.17
N VAL A 98 -2.00 -4.47 3.69
CA VAL A 98 -3.17 -4.04 2.91
C VAL A 98 -3.12 -2.53 2.72
N ASN A 99 -2.94 -2.08 1.47
CA ASN A 99 -2.85 -0.66 1.13
C ASN A 99 -4.14 -0.11 0.52
N VAL A 100 -4.92 0.55 1.36
CA VAL A 100 -6.18 1.24 1.01
C VAL A 100 -6.02 2.77 0.91
N SER A 101 -4.79 3.29 0.93
CA SER A 101 -4.53 4.71 1.21
C SER A 101 -4.00 5.54 0.03
N SER A 102 -3.70 4.91 -1.11
CA SER A 102 -3.20 5.61 -2.30
C SER A 102 -4.24 6.60 -2.87
N PRO A 103 -3.91 7.90 -3.03
CA PRO A 103 -4.81 8.88 -3.66
C PRO A 103 -4.91 8.69 -5.19
N ASN A 104 -4.10 7.82 -5.77
CA ASN A 104 -3.89 7.73 -7.21
C ASN A 104 -4.70 6.62 -7.89
N THR A 105 -5.46 5.87 -7.10
CA THR A 105 -6.36 4.81 -7.54
C THR A 105 -7.78 5.25 -7.19
N PRO A 106 -8.64 5.56 -8.18
CA PRO A 106 -10.02 5.99 -7.93
C PRO A 106 -10.76 4.98 -7.04
N GLY A 107 -11.52 5.48 -6.06
CA GLY A 107 -12.31 4.63 -5.18
C GLY A 107 -11.51 3.78 -4.19
N LEU A 108 -10.20 3.96 -4.08
CA LEU A 108 -9.42 3.15 -3.14
C LEU A 108 -9.58 3.64 -1.70
N ARG A 109 -9.62 4.97 -1.49
CA ARG A 109 -9.72 5.56 -0.15
C ARG A 109 -11.09 5.34 0.50
N SER A 110 -12.15 5.08 -0.28
CA SER A 110 -13.46 4.68 0.29
C SER A 110 -13.37 3.36 1.05
N LEU A 111 -12.45 2.46 0.65
CA LEU A 111 -12.20 1.20 1.36
C LEU A 111 -11.60 1.40 2.77
N GLN A 112 -11.25 2.63 3.17
CA GLN A 112 -10.82 2.92 4.54
C GLN A 112 -12.01 3.03 5.51
N ALA A 113 -13.23 3.23 5.02
CA ALA A 113 -14.42 3.21 5.86
C ALA A 113 -14.57 1.82 6.51
N VAL A 114 -14.83 1.77 7.82
CA VAL A 114 -14.84 0.55 8.63
C VAL A 114 -15.71 -0.57 8.04
N ASP A 115 -16.89 -0.21 7.52
CA ASP A 115 -17.83 -1.18 6.92
C ASP A 115 -17.27 -1.89 5.68
N GLN A 116 -16.35 -1.25 4.95
CA GLN A 116 -15.67 -1.84 3.80
C GLN A 116 -14.32 -2.46 4.19
N LEU A 117 -13.61 -1.85 5.15
CA LEU A 117 -12.28 -2.28 5.57
C LEU A 117 -12.33 -3.59 6.37
N ARG A 118 -13.34 -3.77 7.22
CA ARG A 118 -13.50 -5.00 8.04
C ARG A 118 -13.60 -6.27 7.19
N PRO A 119 -14.55 -6.41 6.23
CA PRO A 119 -14.63 -7.62 5.41
C PRO A 119 -13.38 -7.84 4.55
N LEU A 120 -12.74 -6.76 4.07
CA LEU A 120 -11.48 -6.84 3.34
C LEU A 120 -10.36 -7.47 4.17
N LEU A 121 -10.10 -6.93 5.37
CA LEU A 121 -9.02 -7.39 6.24
C LEU A 121 -9.26 -8.81 6.74
N THR A 122 -10.50 -9.14 7.10
CA THR A 122 -10.88 -10.51 7.50
C THR A 122 -10.58 -11.51 6.38
N ALA A 123 -11.03 -11.23 5.15
CA ALA A 123 -10.81 -12.13 4.03
C ALA A 123 -9.32 -12.30 3.68
N VAL A 124 -8.53 -11.23 3.76
CA VAL A 124 -7.08 -11.27 3.53
C VAL A 124 -6.37 -12.08 4.63
N ARG A 125 -6.76 -11.91 5.90
CA ARG A 125 -6.25 -12.72 7.02
C ARG A 125 -6.53 -14.19 6.79
N GLU A 126 -7.78 -14.56 6.52
CA GLU A 126 -8.19 -15.95 6.29
C GLU A 126 -7.45 -16.58 5.10
N ALA A 127 -7.24 -15.81 4.03
CA ALA A 127 -6.47 -16.23 2.88
C ALA A 127 -5.00 -16.50 3.25
N ALA A 128 -4.35 -15.57 3.95
CA ALA A 128 -2.96 -15.72 4.37
C ALA A 128 -2.77 -16.93 5.30
N ASP A 129 -3.65 -17.11 6.28
CA ASP A 129 -3.58 -18.21 7.25
C ASP A 129 -3.81 -19.58 6.58
N ARG A 130 -4.75 -19.67 5.63
CA ARG A 130 -4.99 -20.90 4.85
C ARG A 130 -3.83 -21.22 3.91
N THR A 131 -3.22 -20.21 3.29
CA THR A 131 -2.10 -20.38 2.36
C THR A 131 -0.80 -20.75 3.08
N VAL A 132 -0.58 -20.26 4.31
CA VAL A 132 0.65 -20.48 5.08
C VAL A 132 0.31 -21.13 6.44
N PRO A 133 -0.16 -22.39 6.46
CA PRO A 133 -0.66 -23.00 7.70
C PRO A 133 0.42 -23.23 8.77
N ALA A 134 1.70 -23.20 8.39
CA ALA A 134 2.81 -23.44 9.30
C ALA A 134 3.16 -22.23 10.20
N ARG A 135 2.69 -21.02 9.86
CA ARG A 135 2.94 -19.80 10.66
C ARG A 135 1.89 -18.73 10.37
N ARG A 136 1.58 -17.89 11.37
CA ARG A 136 0.80 -16.66 11.15
C ARG A 136 1.70 -15.63 10.47
N VAL A 137 1.33 -15.20 9.26
CA VAL A 137 2.00 -14.07 8.59
C VAL A 137 1.46 -12.77 9.22
N PRO A 138 2.30 -11.89 9.79
CA PRO A 138 1.85 -10.61 10.30
C PRO A 138 1.10 -9.81 9.23
N LEU A 139 -0.07 -9.28 9.57
CA LEU A 139 -0.92 -8.49 8.66
C LEU A 139 -1.08 -7.08 9.20
N LEU A 140 -0.69 -6.11 8.38
CA LEU A 140 -0.77 -4.70 8.69
C LEU A 140 -1.72 -3.99 7.71
N VAL A 141 -2.27 -2.86 8.12
CA VAL A 141 -3.01 -1.94 7.25
C VAL A 141 -2.22 -0.64 7.07
N LYS A 142 -2.19 -0.09 5.86
CA LYS A 142 -1.54 1.20 5.57
C LYS A 142 -2.58 2.28 5.28
N ILE A 143 -2.61 3.31 6.12
CA ILE A 143 -3.63 4.37 6.12
C ILE A 143 -3.12 5.68 5.51
N ALA A 144 -4.05 6.51 5.03
CA ALA A 144 -3.75 7.85 4.53
C ALA A 144 -3.67 8.85 5.69
N LEU A 145 -2.90 9.93 5.50
CA LEU A 145 -2.90 11.07 6.42
C LEU A 145 -4.20 11.89 6.30
N ASP A 146 -4.82 11.91 5.12
CA ASP A 146 -5.94 12.80 4.79
C ASP A 146 -7.29 12.19 5.21
N LEU A 147 -7.46 11.93 6.50
CA LEU A 147 -8.69 11.41 7.13
C LEU A 147 -9.14 12.36 8.25
N ALA A 148 -10.42 12.31 8.63
CA ALA A 148 -10.88 12.93 9.86
C ALA A 148 -10.33 12.16 11.07
N ASP A 149 -10.14 12.84 12.21
CA ASP A 149 -9.59 12.20 13.42
C ASP A 149 -10.46 11.01 13.87
N GLU A 150 -11.79 11.14 13.75
CA GLU A 150 -12.73 10.07 14.09
C GLU A 150 -12.59 8.85 13.16
N ASP A 151 -12.23 9.05 11.89
CA ASP A 151 -11.98 7.96 10.95
C ASP A 151 -10.66 7.24 11.29
N ILE A 152 -9.64 7.99 11.75
CA ILE A 152 -8.36 7.41 12.20
C ILE A 152 -8.59 6.53 13.43
N ASP A 153 -9.33 7.05 14.42
CA ASP A 153 -9.70 6.31 15.63
C ASP A 153 -10.48 5.03 15.27
N ALA A 154 -11.48 5.15 14.39
CA ALA A 154 -12.27 4.00 13.96
C ALA A 154 -11.44 2.93 13.23
N VAL A 155 -10.44 3.31 12.44
CA VAL A 155 -9.51 2.35 11.81
C VAL A 155 -8.56 1.72 12.85
N ALA A 156 -8.11 2.49 13.85
CA ALA A 156 -7.28 1.97 14.93
C ALA A 156 -8.04 0.95 15.79
N ASP A 157 -9.28 1.25 16.18
CA ASP A 157 -10.16 0.33 16.90
C ASP A 157 -10.41 -0.94 16.09
N LEU A 158 -10.70 -0.80 14.80
CA LEU A 158 -10.87 -1.95 13.90
C LEU A 158 -9.61 -2.82 13.83
N ALA A 159 -8.42 -2.21 13.79
CA ALA A 159 -7.16 -2.95 13.73
C ALA A 159 -6.93 -3.78 15.01
N VAL A 160 -7.27 -3.23 16.17
CA VAL A 160 -7.22 -3.93 17.47
C VAL A 160 -8.26 -5.06 17.50
N ASP A 161 -9.50 -4.77 17.14
CA ASP A 161 -10.61 -5.74 17.10
C ASP A 161 -10.30 -6.98 16.26
N LEU A 162 -9.69 -6.78 15.08
CA LEU A 162 -9.34 -7.87 14.17
C LEU A 162 -8.01 -8.55 14.52
N GLY A 163 -7.29 -8.06 15.53
CA GLY A 163 -5.96 -8.56 15.90
C GLY A 163 -4.97 -8.43 14.75
N LEU A 164 -4.95 -7.26 14.09
CA LEU A 164 -3.88 -6.91 13.16
C LEU A 164 -2.56 -6.75 13.91
N ASP A 165 -1.46 -7.00 13.21
CA ASP A 165 -0.12 -7.00 13.79
C ASP A 165 0.56 -5.62 13.71
N GLY A 166 -0.12 -4.64 13.09
CA GLY A 166 0.34 -3.25 13.06
C GLY A 166 -0.39 -2.35 12.07
N ILE A 167 -0.08 -1.06 12.15
CA ILE A 167 -0.56 -0.02 11.24
C ILE A 167 0.66 0.71 10.66
N ILE A 168 0.66 0.95 9.36
CA ILE A 168 1.66 1.80 8.70
C ILE A 168 1.03 3.18 8.49
N ALA A 169 1.48 4.13 9.30
CA ALA A 169 1.12 5.54 9.23
C ALA A 169 2.37 6.35 8.79
N THR A 170 2.36 7.09 7.68
CA THR A 170 1.25 7.36 6.75
C THR A 170 1.64 7.14 5.30
N ASN A 171 0.62 7.05 4.44
CA ASN A 171 0.79 7.24 2.99
C ASN A 171 0.87 8.75 2.65
N THR A 172 1.02 9.05 1.37
CA THR A 172 1.16 10.41 0.83
C THR A 172 -0.07 11.29 1.08
N THR A 173 0.13 12.60 1.24
CA THR A 173 -0.95 13.60 1.38
C THR A 173 -1.31 14.28 0.06
N ILE A 174 -2.59 14.61 -0.13
CA ILE A 174 -3.03 15.53 -1.20
C ILE A 174 -3.01 17.00 -0.77
N ALA A 175 -2.84 17.27 0.54
CA ALA A 175 -2.75 18.62 1.06
C ALA A 175 -1.49 19.33 0.54
N ARG A 176 -1.60 20.66 0.46
CA ARG A 176 -0.54 21.58 0.02
C ARG A 176 -0.52 22.84 0.88
N GLU A 177 -1.71 23.28 1.29
CA GLU A 177 -1.90 24.43 2.15
C GLU A 177 -1.26 24.21 3.53
N GLY A 178 -0.66 25.26 4.09
CA GLY A 178 0.00 25.21 5.40
C GLY A 178 1.36 24.49 5.44
N LEU A 179 1.80 23.87 4.34
CA LEU A 179 3.04 23.07 4.31
C LEU A 179 4.33 23.87 4.00
N GLY A 180 4.24 25.20 3.81
CA GLY A 180 5.41 26.06 3.61
C GLY A 180 6.23 25.74 2.35
N LEU A 181 5.62 25.16 1.31
CA LEU A 181 6.31 24.74 0.09
C LEU A 181 6.96 25.92 -0.66
N THR A 182 8.21 25.73 -1.06
CA THR A 182 9.05 26.75 -1.72
C THR A 182 9.43 26.39 -3.15
N SER A 183 9.19 25.15 -3.60
CA SER A 183 9.36 24.76 -5.00
C SER A 183 8.46 25.57 -5.93
N ALA A 184 8.81 25.58 -7.22
CA ALA A 184 8.07 26.34 -8.23
C ALA A 184 6.55 26.05 -8.20
N PRO A 185 5.68 27.09 -8.23
CA PRO A 185 4.23 26.92 -8.10
C PRO A 185 3.62 25.93 -9.08
N ALA A 186 4.12 25.91 -10.33
CA ALA A 186 3.65 24.97 -11.36
C ALA A 186 3.92 23.50 -10.99
N VAL A 187 5.00 23.21 -10.26
CA VAL A 187 5.32 21.86 -9.78
C VAL A 187 4.50 21.52 -8.54
N VAL A 188 4.28 22.48 -7.64
CA VAL A 188 3.43 22.30 -6.43
C VAL A 188 1.98 22.02 -6.82
N ALA A 189 1.51 22.61 -7.91
CA ALA A 189 0.16 22.42 -8.46
C ALA A 189 -0.06 21.05 -9.14
N GLU A 190 0.98 20.21 -9.26
CA GLU A 190 0.83 18.87 -9.81
C GLU A 190 -0.07 17.99 -8.92
N THR A 191 -0.95 17.22 -9.58
CA THR A 191 -1.87 16.31 -8.89
C THR A 191 -1.17 15.05 -8.39
N GLY A 192 -1.73 14.45 -7.35
CA GLY A 192 -1.25 13.22 -6.73
C GLY A 192 -0.74 13.44 -5.31
N GLY A 193 -0.12 12.41 -4.77
CA GLY A 193 0.38 12.38 -3.40
C GLY A 193 1.73 13.08 -3.25
N LEU A 194 1.83 13.99 -2.29
CA LEU A 194 3.07 14.59 -1.79
C LEU A 194 3.72 13.67 -0.75
N SER A 195 5.04 13.57 -0.80
CA SER A 195 5.88 12.89 0.18
C SER A 195 7.15 13.68 0.37
N GLY A 196 7.74 13.66 1.57
CA GLY A 196 9.00 14.35 1.82
C GLY A 196 9.08 14.89 3.23
N ALA A 197 9.87 15.95 3.38
CA ALA A 197 10.02 16.68 4.63
C ALA A 197 8.79 17.48 5.09
N PRO A 198 7.95 18.08 4.21
CA PRO A 198 6.71 18.74 4.62
C PRO A 198 5.71 17.74 5.17
#